data_AF-A0A2V3RYR1-F1
#
_entry.id   AF-A0A2V3RYR1-F1
#
_cell.length_a   1.000
_cell.length_b   1.000
_cell.length_c   1.000
_cell.angle_alpha   90.00
_cell.angle_beta   90.00
_cell.angle_gamma   90.00
#
_symmetry.space_group_name_H-M   'P 1'
#
loop_
_entity.id
_entity.type
_entity.pdbx_description
1 polymer ?
#
loop_
_entity_poly.entity_id
_entity_poly.type
_entity_poly.pdbx_seq_one_letter_code
_entity_poly.pdbx_strand_id
1 'polypeptide(L)'
;MKPIYSKAQLGYMKAKTQFEKQAVILEKKIEDTRKTQEVSQEVMEGLVKATGFHDAYNNLVLAENDLIEWSHTTMKHEKTYRENRQPIDDMYLRLNSDPNMRAQIIDLAMKIR
;
A
#
# COMPACT_ATOMS: atom_id res chain seq x y z
N MET A 1 10.66 -22.21 -11.43
CA MET A 1 10.83 -20.85 -12.01
C MET A 1 10.49 -19.84 -10.93
N LYS A 2 11.32 -18.81 -10.70
CA LYS A 2 10.96 -17.69 -9.81
C LYS A 2 9.74 -16.98 -10.41
N PRO A 3 8.74 -16.55 -9.61
CA PRO A 3 7.62 -15.78 -10.13
C PRO A 3 8.17 -14.53 -10.83
N ILE A 4 7.78 -14.32 -12.09
CA ILE A 4 8.12 -13.08 -12.81
C ILE A 4 7.10 -12.06 -12.32
N TYR A 5 7.47 -11.30 -11.29
CA TYR A 5 6.61 -10.24 -10.79
C TYR A 5 6.52 -9.09 -11.80
N SER A 6 5.34 -8.53 -11.96
CA SER A 6 5.12 -7.32 -12.76
C SER A 6 5.80 -6.11 -12.10
N LYS A 7 6.02 -5.05 -12.88
CA LYS A 7 6.59 -3.79 -12.37
C LYS A 7 5.77 -3.23 -11.20
N ALA A 8 4.44 -3.38 -11.25
CA ALA A 8 3.54 -2.92 -10.19
C ALA A 8 3.67 -3.78 -8.92
N GLN A 9 3.74 -5.10 -9.05
CA GLN A 9 3.98 -6.02 -7.91
C GLN A 9 5.32 -5.74 -7.23
N LEU A 10 6.39 -5.55 -8.03
CA LEU A 10 7.71 -5.17 -7.50
C LEU A 10 7.69 -3.80 -6.82
N GLY A 11 6.99 -2.84 -7.40
CA GLY A 11 6.80 -1.50 -6.85
C GLY A 11 6.13 -1.54 -5.47
N TYR A 12 5.02 -2.25 -5.35
CA TYR A 12 4.31 -2.46 -4.09
C TYR A 12 5.19 -3.14 -3.04
N MET A 13 5.88 -4.24 -3.39
CA MET A 13 6.77 -4.93 -2.44
C MET A 13 7.89 -4.01 -1.92
N LYS A 14 8.49 -3.20 -2.79
CA LYS A 14 9.54 -2.25 -2.42
C LYS A 14 9.00 -1.15 -1.51
N ALA A 15 7.84 -0.56 -1.85
CA ALA A 15 7.20 0.47 -1.04
C ALA A 15 6.79 -0.07 0.34
N LYS A 16 6.23 -1.28 0.39
CA LYS A 16 5.88 -1.97 1.64
C LYS A 16 7.09 -2.20 2.53
N THR A 17 8.18 -2.72 1.96
CA THR A 17 9.44 -2.96 2.69
C THR A 17 10.00 -1.64 3.26
N GLN A 18 9.94 -0.57 2.46
CA GLN A 18 10.40 0.75 2.90
C GLN A 18 9.51 1.31 4.02
N PHE A 19 8.19 1.15 3.92
CA PHE A 19 7.23 1.54 4.96
C PHE A 19 7.49 0.80 6.28
N GLU A 20 7.60 -0.53 6.25
CA GLU A 20 7.90 -1.35 7.43
C GLU A 20 9.23 -0.94 8.08
N LYS A 21 10.25 -0.66 7.26
CA LYS A 21 11.54 -0.16 7.76
C LYS A 21 11.40 1.19 8.47
N GLN A 22 10.64 2.14 7.90
CA GLN A 22 10.43 3.44 8.54
C GLN A 22 9.54 3.36 9.77
N ALA A 23 8.58 2.43 9.81
CA ALA A 23 7.75 2.16 10.99
C ALA A 23 8.62 1.75 12.19
N VAL A 24 9.54 0.80 11.99
CA VAL A 24 10.47 0.36 13.05
C VAL A 24 11.39 1.51 13.51
N ILE A 25 11.82 2.38 12.60
CA ILE A 25 12.64 3.54 12.96
C ILE A 25 11.82 4.56 13.78
N LEU A 26 10.57 4.80 13.39
CA LEU A 26 9.66 5.67 14.12
C LEU A 26 9.37 5.15 15.52
N GLU A 27 9.06 3.86 15.66
CA GLU A 27 8.83 3.22 16.97
C GLU A 27 10.03 3.42 17.90
N LYS A 28 11.25 3.12 17.42
CA LYS A 28 12.48 3.33 18.20
C LYS A 28 12.66 4.79 18.62
N LYS A 29 12.44 5.74 17.70
CA LYS A 29 12.56 7.17 18.04
C LYS A 29 11.50 7.63 19.04
N ILE A 30 10.29 7.10 18.97
CA ILE A 30 9.22 7.39 19.94
C ILE A 30 9.63 6.84 21.31
N GLU A 31 10.12 5.60 21.39
CA GLU A 31 10.58 5.01 22.64
C GLU A 31 11.74 5.80 23.27
N ASP A 32 12.71 6.23 22.48
CA ASP A 32 13.83 7.03 22.97
C ASP A 32 13.39 8.43 23.41
N THR A 33 12.45 9.04 22.68
CA THR A 33 11.90 10.34 23.05
C THR A 33 11.07 10.25 24.33
N ARG A 34 10.31 9.17 24.53
CA ARG A 34 9.54 8.92 25.77
C ARG A 34 10.41 8.83 27.02
N LYS A 35 11.68 8.43 26.88
CA LYS A 35 12.63 8.37 28.00
C LYS A 35 13.11 9.76 28.44
N THR A 36 13.08 10.74 27.54
CA THR A 36 13.62 12.09 27.78
C THR A 36 12.54 13.15 27.95
N GLN A 37 11.37 12.97 27.34
CA GLN A 37 10.25 13.91 27.41
C GLN A 37 8.90 13.25 27.12
N GLU A 38 7.82 13.95 27.45
CA GLU A 38 6.48 13.54 27.03
C GLU A 38 6.30 13.69 25.51
N VAL A 39 5.71 12.69 24.86
CA VAL A 39 5.42 12.73 23.43
C VAL A 39 4.06 13.41 23.22
N SER A 40 4.10 14.73 23.12
CA SER A 40 2.95 15.53 22.69
C SER A 40 2.66 15.34 21.19
N GLN A 41 1.52 15.84 20.72
CA GLN A 41 1.14 15.79 19.32
C GLN A 41 2.19 16.46 18.41
N GLU A 42 2.71 17.63 18.77
CA GLU A 42 3.73 18.34 18.00
C GLU A 42 5.04 17.54 17.90
N VAL A 43 5.46 16.89 18.98
CA VAL A 43 6.65 16.04 19.00
C VAL A 43 6.45 14.82 18.10
N MET A 44 5.27 14.19 18.16
CA MET A 44 4.93 13.05 17.30
C MET A 44 4.93 13.44 15.82
N GLU A 45 4.32 14.58 15.45
CA GLU A 45 4.33 15.09 14.08
C GLU A 45 5.75 15.39 13.59
N GLY A 46 6.59 15.96 14.46
CA GLY A 46 8.01 16.16 14.19
C GLY A 46 8.77 14.86 13.94
N LEU A 47 8.52 13.83 14.77
CA LEU A 47 9.12 12.50 14.62
C LEU A 47 8.68 11.82 13.32
N VAL A 48 7.40 11.90 12.98
CA VAL A 48 6.84 11.32 11.73
C VAL A 48 7.46 11.98 10.50
N LYS A 49 7.66 13.29 10.49
CA LYS A 49 8.36 14.00 9.41
C LYS A 49 9.85 13.67 9.39
N ALA A 50 10.53 13.71 10.53
CA ALA A 50 11.97 13.48 10.65
C ALA A 50 12.39 12.03 10.37
N THR A 51 11.47 11.08 10.43
CA THR A 51 11.70 9.67 10.05
C THR A 51 11.35 9.40 8.60
N GLY A 52 10.68 10.33 7.91
CA GLY A 52 10.15 10.08 6.57
C GLY A 52 9.03 9.03 6.57
N PHE A 53 8.41 8.76 7.73
CA PHE A 53 7.29 7.82 7.83
C PHE A 53 6.10 8.28 7.00
N HIS A 54 5.82 9.59 7.00
CA HIS A 54 4.75 10.17 6.19
C HIS A 54 4.98 9.94 4.68
N ASP A 55 6.20 10.19 4.21
CA ASP A 55 6.55 9.98 2.80
C ASP A 55 6.52 8.49 2.44
N ALA A 56 6.99 7.62 3.34
CA ALA A 56 6.94 6.18 3.13
C ALA A 56 5.50 5.65 3.06
N TYR A 57 4.60 6.18 3.90
CA TYR A 57 3.17 5.87 3.86
C TYR A 57 2.52 6.33 2.56
N ASN A 58 2.76 7.57 2.14
CA ASN A 58 2.23 8.10 0.88
C ASN A 58 2.72 7.27 -0.32
N ASN A 59 4.00 6.90 -0.34
CA ASN A 59 4.56 6.04 -1.37
C ASN A 59 3.94 4.64 -1.39
N LEU A 60 3.59 4.07 -0.21
CA LEU A 60 2.88 2.80 -0.13
C LEU A 60 1.48 2.92 -0.75
N VAL A 61 0.73 3.96 -0.40
CA VAL A 61 -0.62 4.20 -0.94
C VAL A 61 -0.59 4.38 -2.45
N LEU A 62 0.40 5.11 -2.98
CA LEU A 62 0.60 5.26 -4.42
C LEU A 62 0.91 3.91 -5.08
N ALA A 63 1.82 3.12 -4.51
CA ALA A 63 2.17 1.81 -5.05
C ALA A 63 1.00 0.81 -5.00
N GLU A 64 0.13 0.90 -3.98
CA GLU A 64 -1.11 0.13 -3.93
C GLU A 64 -2.08 0.53 -5.03
N ASN A 65 -2.25 1.83 -5.30
CA ASN A 65 -3.11 2.32 -6.38
C ASN A 65 -2.60 1.82 -7.74
N ASP A 66 -1.29 1.91 -7.98
CA ASP A 66 -0.65 1.39 -9.20
C ASP A 66 -0.86 -0.13 -9.35
N LEU A 67 -0.78 -0.89 -8.25
CA LEU A 67 -1.02 -2.33 -8.26
C LEU A 67 -2.48 -2.67 -8.54
N ILE A 68 -3.41 -1.93 -7.96
CA ILE A 68 -4.85 -2.06 -8.18
C ILE A 68 -5.16 -1.76 -9.66
N GLU A 69 -4.63 -0.67 -10.22
CA GLU A 69 -4.84 -0.32 -11.63
C GLU A 69 -4.22 -1.36 -12.58
N TRP A 70 -3.02 -1.84 -12.27
CA TRP A 70 -2.41 -2.93 -13.03
C TRP A 70 -3.25 -4.22 -12.97
N SER A 71 -3.82 -4.55 -11.80
CA SER A 71 -4.71 -5.70 -11.68
C SER A 71 -5.97 -5.52 -12.53
N HIS A 72 -6.56 -4.32 -12.53
CA HIS A 72 -7.75 -4.01 -13.31
C HIS A 72 -7.49 -4.12 -14.81
N THR A 73 -6.38 -3.57 -15.29
CA THR A 73 -5.97 -3.65 -16.70
C THR A 73 -5.64 -5.07 -17.13
N THR A 74 -4.99 -5.85 -16.28
CA THR A 74 -4.70 -7.27 -16.56
C THR A 74 -5.98 -8.09 -16.65
N MET A 75 -6.93 -7.88 -15.74
CA MET A 75 -8.23 -8.56 -15.75
C MET A 75 -9.10 -8.20 -16.97
N LYS A 76 -8.92 -7.03 -17.60
CA LYS A 76 -9.67 -6.66 -18.82
C LYS A 76 -9.49 -7.63 -19.99
N HIS A 77 -8.41 -8.39 -20.01
CA HIS A 77 -8.13 -9.38 -21.04
C HIS A 77 -8.85 -10.73 -20.78
N GLU A 78 -9.37 -10.95 -19.58
CA GLU A 78 -10.11 -12.16 -19.23
C GLU A 78 -11.51 -12.17 -19.82
N LYS A 79 -11.97 -13.34 -20.27
CA LYS A 79 -13.28 -13.51 -20.90
C LYS A 79 -14.42 -13.17 -19.93
N THR A 80 -14.25 -13.53 -18.65
CA THR A 80 -15.17 -13.23 -17.55
C THR A 80 -15.32 -11.75 -17.26
N TYR A 81 -14.28 -10.94 -17.53
CA TYR A 81 -14.38 -9.49 -17.40
C TYR A 81 -15.29 -8.87 -18.46
N ARG A 82 -15.26 -9.37 -19.70
CA ARG A 82 -16.15 -8.88 -20.77
C ARG A 82 -17.63 -9.12 -20.45
N GLU A 83 -17.93 -10.22 -19.78
CA GLU A 83 -19.29 -10.60 -19.37
C GLU A 83 -19.78 -9.81 -18.14
N ASN A 84 -18.87 -9.38 -17.25
CA ASN A 84 -19.19 -8.72 -15.98
C ASN A 84 -18.52 -7.35 -15.80
N ARG A 85 -18.29 -6.62 -16.90
CA ARG A 85 -17.51 -5.37 -16.91
C ARG A 85 -18.00 -4.34 -15.89
N GLN A 86 -19.30 -4.09 -15.88
CA GLN A 86 -19.90 -3.01 -15.09
C GLN A 86 -19.86 -3.29 -13.58
N PRO A 87 -20.24 -4.50 -13.09
CA PRO A 87 -20.02 -4.88 -11.70
C PRO A 87 -18.56 -4.81 -11.25
N ILE A 88 -17.61 -5.18 -12.12
CA ILE A 88 -16.19 -5.14 -11.79
C ILE A 88 -15.70 -3.69 -11.71
N ASP A 89 -16.07 -2.83 -12.65
CA ASP A 89 -15.69 -1.42 -12.63
C ASP A 89 -16.28 -0.70 -11.39
N ASP A 90 -17.55 -0.98 -11.05
CA ASP A 90 -18.19 -0.46 -9.83
C ASP A 90 -17.52 -0.97 -8.54
N MET A 91 -17.03 -2.21 -8.55
CA MET A 91 -16.24 -2.75 -7.45
C MET A 91 -14.93 -1.97 -7.25
N TYR A 92 -14.19 -1.71 -8.33
CA TYR A 92 -12.94 -0.95 -8.26
C TYR A 92 -13.16 0.51 -7.80
N LEU A 93 -14.30 1.12 -8.15
CA LEU A 93 -14.67 2.46 -7.69
C LEU A 93 -14.95 2.53 -6.18
N ARG A 94 -15.42 1.44 -5.58
CA ARG A 94 -15.72 1.35 -4.14
C ARG A 94 -14.52 0.97 -3.27
N LEU A 95 -13.35 0.68 -3.86
CA LEU A 95 -12.16 0.28 -3.09
C LEU A 95 -11.66 1.37 -2.15
N ASN A 96 -11.92 2.65 -2.44
CA ASN A 96 -11.55 3.75 -1.55
C ASN A 96 -12.46 3.87 -0.33
N SER A 97 -13.68 3.34 -0.39
CA SER A 97 -14.65 3.35 0.72
C SER A 97 -14.65 2.07 1.55
N ASP A 98 -14.02 0.99 1.07
CA ASP A 98 -13.88 -0.27 1.81
C ASP A 98 -12.40 -0.72 1.91
N PRO A 99 -11.72 -0.41 3.04
CA PRO A 99 -10.33 -0.82 3.28
C PRO A 99 -10.12 -2.34 3.28
N ASN A 100 -11.11 -3.12 3.71
CA ASN A 100 -11.00 -4.59 3.75
C ASN A 100 -11.02 -5.15 2.32
N MET A 101 -11.90 -4.61 1.48
CA MET A 101 -11.96 -4.98 0.07
C MET A 101 -10.69 -4.59 -0.67
N ARG A 102 -10.14 -3.40 -0.38
CA ARG A 102 -8.85 -2.94 -0.91
C ARG A 102 -7.72 -3.92 -0.60
N ALA A 103 -7.61 -4.37 0.64
CA ALA A 103 -6.59 -5.35 1.05
C ALA A 103 -6.74 -6.69 0.31
N GLN A 104 -7.97 -7.18 0.12
CA GLN A 104 -8.24 -8.41 -0.64
C GLN A 104 -7.82 -8.28 -2.11
N ILE A 105 -8.12 -7.15 -2.77
CA ILE A 105 -7.71 -6.92 -4.15
C ILE A 105 -6.20 -6.85 -4.29
N ILE A 106 -5.49 -6.22 -3.34
CA ILE A 106 -4.03 -6.19 -3.32
C ILE A 106 -3.45 -7.61 -3.19
N ASP A 107 -3.99 -8.44 -2.29
CA ASP A 107 -3.54 -9.84 -2.13
C ASP A 107 -3.81 -10.67 -3.39
N LEU A 108 -4.97 -10.49 -4.03
CA LEU A 108 -5.29 -11.12 -5.31
C LEU A 108 -4.34 -10.65 -6.42
N ALA A 109 -4.09 -9.35 -6.52
CA ALA A 109 -3.18 -8.76 -7.50
C ALA A 109 -1.76 -9.32 -7.37
N MET A 110 -1.29 -9.55 -6.14
CA MET A 110 0.02 -10.18 -5.89
C MET A 110 0.09 -11.66 -6.32
N LYS A 111 -1.05 -12.33 -6.52
CA LYS A 111 -1.15 -13.72 -6.96
C LYS A 111 -1.33 -13.89 -8.47
N ILE A 112 -1.64 -12.81 -9.20
CA ILE A 112 -1.75 -12.81 -10.67
C ILE A 112 -0.38 -13.13 -11.29
N ARG A 113 -0.35 -14.04 -12.27
CA ARG A 113 0.85 -14.51 -12.98
C ARG A 113 0.72 -14.29 -14.49
#